data_AF-A0AAE6MB30-F1
#
_entry.id   AF-A0AAE6MB30-F1
#
_cell.length_a   1.000
_cell.length_b   1.000
_cell.length_c   1.000
_cell.angle_alpha   90.00
_cell.angle_beta   90.00
_cell.angle_gamma   90.00
#
_symmetry.space_group_name_H-M   'P 1'
#
loop_
_entity.id
_entity.type
_entity.pdbx_description
1 polymer ?
#
loop_
_entity_poly.entity_id
_entity_poly.type
_entity_poly.pdbx_seq_one_letter_code
_entity_poly.pdbx_strand_id
1 'polypeptide(L)'
;MQVLTALPEPPSSKNTTQFDAKADAFVNALPIFTQQINTLSAQIQEEFQTVANNATAVATQLQNVKDYANISAANLAQSIDIRDSFALNLEELKSIDTHCKNIEQDLMLKEKQYELFLQSKDSYMADLESLKTTFLQAISGTQLSAYITKTEFVDLTRAMEEKVNNAITDLENKNKVFIENNSNFLAKKIMIGGI
;
A
#
# COMPACT_ATOMS: atom_id res chain seq x y z
N MET A 1 55.64 33.93 5.13
CA MET A 1 55.66 35.03 6.12
C MET A 1 56.95 35.82 6.00
N GLN A 2 56.83 37.14 6.06
CA GLN A 2 57.96 38.06 6.18
C GLN A 2 58.80 37.71 7.41
N VAL A 3 60.12 37.64 7.26
CA VAL A 3 61.06 37.48 8.36
C VAL A 3 61.63 38.85 8.74
N LEU A 4 61.67 39.16 10.03
CA LEU A 4 62.28 40.39 10.53
C LEU A 4 63.79 40.23 10.59
N THR A 5 64.52 41.13 9.94
CA THR A 5 65.98 41.20 10.05
C THR A 5 66.33 41.88 11.37
N ALA A 6 67.26 41.29 12.13
CA ALA A 6 67.74 41.91 13.36
C ALA A 6 68.42 43.25 13.06
N LEU A 7 68.17 44.26 13.89
CA LEU A 7 68.84 45.54 13.76
C LEU A 7 70.35 45.38 14.05
N PRO A 8 71.21 46.16 13.37
CA PRO A 8 72.62 46.26 13.72
C PRO A 8 72.80 46.65 15.19
N GLU A 9 73.96 46.32 15.77
CA GLU A 9 74.27 46.72 17.14
C GLU A 9 74.32 48.25 17.25
N PRO A 10 73.64 48.86 18.23
CA PRO A 10 73.60 50.31 18.36
C PRO A 10 74.99 50.89 18.69
N PRO A 11 75.26 52.14 18.29
CA PRO A 11 76.52 52.80 18.63
C PRO A 11 76.65 52.99 20.15
N SER A 12 77.88 52.88 20.65
CA SER A 12 78.19 53.06 22.07
C SER A 12 79.22 54.18 22.24
N SER A 13 78.94 55.14 23.12
CA SER A 13 79.86 56.22 23.46
C SER A 13 81.20 55.74 24.04
N LYS A 14 81.31 54.46 24.41
CA LYS A 14 82.54 53.81 24.89
C LYS A 14 83.46 53.32 23.76
N ASN A 15 82.98 53.22 22.52
CA ASN A 15 83.77 52.79 21.36
C ASN A 15 83.77 53.89 20.28
N THR A 16 84.53 54.94 20.55
CA THR A 16 84.56 56.17 19.74
C THR A 16 85.10 55.93 18.32
N THR A 17 85.97 54.93 18.13
CA THR A 17 86.53 54.57 16.82
C THR A 17 85.53 53.96 15.84
N GLN A 18 84.39 53.43 16.31
CA GLN A 18 83.36 52.82 15.44
C GLN A 18 81.98 53.47 15.60
N PHE A 19 81.87 54.55 16.37
CA PHE A 19 80.59 55.15 16.72
C PHE A 19 79.81 55.57 15.47
N ASP A 20 80.42 56.38 14.60
CA ASP A 20 79.74 56.92 13.41
C ASP A 20 79.30 55.82 12.45
N ALA A 21 80.19 54.85 12.18
CA ALA A 21 79.87 53.72 11.29
C ALA A 21 78.72 52.84 11.83
N LYS A 22 78.67 52.60 13.15
CA LYS A 22 77.56 51.85 13.77
C LYS A 22 76.27 52.68 13.83
N ALA A 23 76.37 54.00 14.04
CA ALA A 23 75.23 54.90 14.03
C ALA A 23 74.58 54.94 12.65
N ASP A 24 75.38 55.11 11.58
CA ASP A 24 74.90 55.10 10.21
C ASP A 24 74.26 53.75 9.85
N ALA A 25 74.91 52.63 10.19
CA ALA A 25 74.36 51.30 9.94
C ALA A 25 73.03 51.07 10.67
N PHE A 26 72.92 51.48 11.93
CA PHE A 26 71.70 51.35 12.71
C PHE A 26 70.58 52.22 12.13
N VAL A 27 70.83 53.52 11.90
CA VAL A 27 69.83 54.46 11.37
C VAL A 27 69.37 54.05 9.98
N ASN A 28 70.27 53.59 9.11
CA ASN A 28 69.92 53.12 7.76
C ASN A 28 69.14 51.79 7.77
N ALA A 29 69.24 50.98 8.83
CA ALA A 29 68.47 49.74 8.98
C ALA A 29 67.03 49.97 9.47
N LEU A 30 66.75 51.08 10.16
CA LEU A 30 65.42 51.38 10.70
C LEU A 30 64.32 51.44 9.62
N PRO A 31 64.48 52.12 8.47
CA PRO A 31 63.47 52.13 7.42
C PRO A 31 63.13 50.73 6.90
N ILE A 32 64.15 49.87 6.73
CA ILE A 32 63.97 48.49 6.28
C ILE A 32 63.18 47.71 7.32
N PHE A 33 63.56 47.82 8.60
CA PHE A 33 62.85 47.15 9.70
C PHE A 33 61.38 47.61 9.80
N THR A 34 61.11 48.90 9.69
CA THR A 34 59.74 49.45 9.65
C THR A 34 58.95 48.90 8.46
N GLN A 35 59.56 48.83 7.27
CA GLN A 35 58.91 48.24 6.10
C GLN A 35 58.56 46.78 6.34
N GLN A 36 59.47 45.98 6.90
CA GLN A 36 59.23 44.58 7.20
C GLN A 36 58.11 44.38 8.23
N ILE A 37 58.03 45.23 9.28
CA ILE A 37 56.91 45.21 10.24
C ILE A 37 55.58 45.51 9.54
N ASN A 38 55.53 46.53 8.68
CA ASN A 38 54.31 46.90 7.98
C ASN A 38 53.86 45.77 7.03
N THR A 39 54.78 45.13 6.32
CA THR A 39 54.49 43.97 5.48
C THR A 39 53.99 42.79 6.30
N LEU A 40 54.62 42.48 7.43
CA LEU A 40 54.17 41.40 8.30
C LEU A 40 52.76 41.67 8.86
N SER A 41 52.49 42.91 9.28
CA SER A 41 51.17 43.32 9.76
C SER A 41 50.09 43.13 8.69
N ALA A 42 50.37 43.53 7.45
CA ALA A 42 49.45 43.34 6.33
C ALA A 42 49.19 41.84 6.04
N GLN A 43 50.24 41.00 6.05
CA GLN A 43 50.12 39.55 5.86
C GLN A 43 49.25 38.92 6.95
N ILE A 44 49.48 39.28 8.22
CA ILE A 44 48.70 38.78 9.35
C ILE A 44 47.22 39.16 9.20
N GLN A 45 46.93 40.40 8.76
CA GLN A 45 45.57 40.85 8.55
C GLN A 45 44.86 40.08 7.42
N GLU A 46 45.57 39.78 6.34
CA GLU A 46 45.07 38.94 5.24
C GLU A 46 44.81 37.48 5.68
N GLU A 47 45.73 36.91 6.46
CA GLU A 47 45.55 35.57 7.02
C GLU A 47 44.34 35.50 7.96
N PHE A 48 44.15 36.49 8.84
CA PHE A 48 42.97 36.55 9.71
C PHE A 48 41.67 36.65 8.91
N GLN A 49 41.64 37.47 7.85
CA GLN A 49 40.47 37.57 6.99
C GLN A 49 40.17 36.25 6.28
N THR A 50 41.21 35.54 5.82
CA THR A 50 41.08 34.23 5.20
C THR A 50 40.51 33.20 6.18
N VAL A 51 41.01 33.17 7.41
CA VAL A 51 40.52 32.28 8.47
C VAL A 51 39.05 32.59 8.79
N ALA A 52 38.67 33.86 8.91
CA ALA A 52 37.28 34.26 9.17
C ALA A 52 36.32 33.84 8.03
N ASN A 53 36.74 34.02 6.78
CA ASN A 53 35.97 33.60 5.61
C ASN A 53 35.80 32.07 5.59
N ASN A 54 36.87 31.32 5.84
CA ASN A 54 36.82 29.87 5.90
C ASN A 54 35.93 29.36 7.03
N ALA A 55 36.00 29.96 8.22
CA ALA A 55 35.12 29.62 9.34
C ALA A 55 33.64 29.82 8.99
N THR A 56 33.33 30.91 8.30
CA THR A 56 31.96 31.21 7.83
C THR A 56 31.50 30.17 6.80
N ALA A 57 32.35 29.84 5.82
CA ALA A 57 32.03 28.83 4.81
C ALA A 57 31.79 27.44 5.43
N VAL A 58 32.64 27.03 6.38
CA VAL A 58 32.48 25.77 7.11
C VAL A 58 31.18 25.74 7.92
N ALA A 59 30.82 26.85 8.57
CA ALA A 59 29.55 26.95 9.30
C ALA A 59 28.35 26.76 8.37
N THR A 60 28.36 27.38 7.17
CA THR A 60 27.32 27.18 6.16
C THR A 60 27.26 25.72 5.66
N GLN A 61 28.42 25.10 5.39
CA GLN A 61 28.47 23.70 4.97
C GLN A 61 27.91 22.75 6.03
N LEU A 62 28.26 22.96 7.31
CA LEU A 62 27.72 22.20 8.43
C LEU A 62 26.21 22.32 8.55
N GLN A 63 25.67 23.53 8.35
CA GLN A 63 24.23 23.75 8.36
C GLN A 63 23.54 23.00 7.21
N ASN A 64 24.09 23.05 6.00
CA ASN A 64 23.56 22.30 4.85
C ASN A 64 23.57 20.79 5.09
N VAL A 65 24.64 20.25 5.68
CA VAL A 65 24.73 18.82 6.04
C VAL A 65 23.65 18.44 7.07
N LYS A 66 23.43 19.30 8.08
CA LYS A 66 22.37 19.09 9.08
C LYS A 66 20.98 19.08 8.43
N ASP A 67 20.71 19.99 7.51
CA ASP A 67 19.42 20.06 6.81
C ASP A 67 19.21 18.84 5.92
N TYR A 68 20.25 18.38 5.22
CA TYR A 68 20.20 17.14 4.43
C TYR A 68 19.92 15.91 5.31
N ALA A 69 20.57 15.81 6.47
CA ALA A 69 20.34 14.72 7.42
C ALA A 69 18.88 14.71 7.93
N ASN A 70 18.30 15.88 8.21
CA ASN A 70 16.90 16.00 8.63
C ASN A 70 15.93 15.55 7.52
N ILE A 71 16.16 15.98 6.28
CA ILE A 71 15.34 15.56 5.13
C ILE A 71 15.45 14.05 4.93
N SER A 72 16.66 13.49 5.00
CA SER A 72 16.87 12.05 4.87
C SER A 72 16.15 11.25 5.96
N ALA A 73 16.15 11.74 7.21
CA ALA A 73 15.42 11.11 8.31
C ALA A 73 13.91 11.15 8.09
N ALA A 74 13.37 12.28 7.60
CA ALA A 74 11.95 12.41 7.28
C ALA A 74 11.52 11.47 6.13
N ASN A 75 12.34 11.35 5.08
CA ASN A 75 12.09 10.45 3.96
C ASN A 75 12.12 8.98 4.39
N LEU A 76 13.02 8.62 5.31
CA LEU A 76 13.08 7.27 5.88
C LEU A 76 11.80 6.96 6.68
N ALA A 77 11.33 7.90 7.50
CA ALA A 77 10.08 7.74 8.25
C ALA A 77 8.88 7.51 7.32
N GLN A 78 8.74 8.33 6.27
CA GLN A 78 7.67 8.15 5.27
C GLN A 78 7.76 6.78 4.56
N SER A 79 8.98 6.32 4.25
CA SER A 79 9.18 5.01 3.61
C SER A 79 8.78 3.86 4.53
N ILE A 80 9.00 4.00 5.84
CA ILE A 80 8.56 3.04 6.85
C ILE A 80 7.03 3.00 6.91
N ASP A 81 6.36 4.15 6.93
CA ASP A 81 4.89 4.23 6.97
C ASP A 81 4.25 3.59 5.71
N ILE A 82 4.84 3.83 4.53
CA ILE A 82 4.40 3.20 3.27
C ILE A 82 4.57 1.68 3.33
N ARG A 83 5.72 1.20 3.82
CA ARG A 83 5.98 -0.24 3.97
C ARG A 83 4.95 -0.89 4.89
N ASP A 84 4.64 -0.25 6.02
CA ASP A 84 3.72 -0.81 7.01
C ASP A 84 2.28 -0.84 6.48
N SER A 85 1.88 0.20 5.73
CA SER A 85 0.60 0.22 5.00
C SER A 85 0.51 -0.89 3.95
N PHE A 86 1.59 -1.12 3.20
CA PHE A 86 1.64 -2.21 2.22
C PHE A 86 1.56 -3.60 2.87
N ALA A 87 2.19 -3.78 4.03
CA ALA A 87 2.13 -5.03 4.78
C ALA A 87 0.70 -5.35 5.25
N LEU A 88 -0.04 -4.33 5.72
CA LEU A 88 -1.46 -4.48 6.08
C LEU A 88 -2.31 -4.90 4.87
N ASN A 89 -2.17 -4.18 3.74
CA ASN A 89 -2.89 -4.51 2.51
C ASN A 89 -2.58 -5.92 2.00
N LEU A 90 -1.32 -6.39 2.16
CA LEU A 90 -0.94 -7.74 1.77
C LEU A 90 -1.64 -8.81 2.61
N GLU A 91 -1.78 -8.60 3.93
CA GLU A 91 -2.52 -9.53 4.79
C GLU A 91 -4.02 -9.54 4.46
N GLU A 92 -4.60 -8.39 4.12
CA GLU A 92 -5.99 -8.33 3.62
C GLU A 92 -6.18 -9.13 2.33
N LEU A 93 -5.26 -9.00 1.36
CA LEU A 93 -5.30 -9.77 0.12
C LEU A 93 -5.20 -11.28 0.34
N LYS A 94 -4.35 -11.74 1.28
CA LYS A 94 -4.27 -13.15 1.66
C LYS A 94 -5.58 -13.67 2.26
N SER A 95 -6.24 -12.85 3.08
CA SER A 95 -7.55 -13.17 3.65
C SER A 95 -8.61 -13.31 2.56
N ILE A 96 -8.63 -12.38 1.59
CA ILE A 96 -9.53 -12.43 0.43
C ILE A 96 -9.28 -13.70 -0.41
N ASP A 97 -8.02 -14.02 -0.72
CA ASP A 97 -7.66 -15.24 -1.47
C ASP A 97 -8.18 -16.51 -0.77
N THR A 98 -8.02 -16.59 0.55
CA THR A 98 -8.54 -17.71 1.35
C THR A 98 -10.07 -17.80 1.25
N HIS A 99 -10.76 -16.66 1.32
CA HIS A 99 -12.23 -16.63 1.17
C HIS A 99 -12.68 -17.08 -0.21
N CYS A 100 -12.00 -16.64 -1.27
CA CYS A 100 -12.29 -17.05 -2.64
C CYS A 100 -12.15 -18.56 -2.83
N LYS A 101 -11.08 -19.16 -2.28
CA LYS A 101 -10.88 -20.62 -2.30
C LYS A 101 -12.00 -21.39 -1.60
N ASN A 102 -12.49 -20.88 -0.47
CA ASN A 102 -13.61 -21.50 0.23
C ASN A 102 -14.90 -21.43 -0.60
N ILE A 103 -15.17 -20.28 -1.24
CA ILE A 103 -16.34 -20.11 -2.13
C ILE A 103 -16.25 -21.08 -3.32
N GLU A 104 -15.07 -21.24 -3.91
CA GLU A 104 -14.84 -22.18 -5.01
C GLU A 104 -15.16 -23.63 -4.59
N GLN A 105 -14.70 -24.05 -3.41
CA GLN A 105 -15.02 -25.36 -2.86
C GLN A 105 -16.52 -25.56 -2.61
N ASP A 106 -17.19 -24.55 -2.04
CA ASP A 106 -18.63 -24.59 -1.81
C ASP A 106 -19.43 -24.69 -3.12
N LEU A 107 -19.01 -23.96 -4.15
CA LEU A 107 -19.61 -24.02 -5.49
C LEU A 107 -19.45 -25.40 -6.11
N MET A 108 -18.24 -25.97 -6.07
CA MET A 108 -17.99 -27.34 -6.57
C MET A 108 -18.88 -28.37 -5.86
N LEU A 109 -19.07 -28.24 -4.55
CA LEU A 109 -19.95 -29.13 -3.80
C LEU A 109 -21.41 -28.98 -4.24
N LYS A 110 -21.86 -27.74 -4.45
CA LYS A 110 -23.23 -27.45 -4.89
C LYS A 110 -23.50 -27.94 -6.31
N GLU A 111 -22.54 -27.78 -7.21
CA GLU A 111 -22.63 -28.30 -8.58
C GLU A 111 -22.80 -29.81 -8.57
N LYS A 112 -21.96 -30.53 -7.80
CA LYS A 112 -22.09 -31.99 -7.63
C LYS A 112 -23.44 -32.40 -7.04
N GLN A 113 -23.96 -31.67 -6.05
CA GLN A 113 -25.29 -31.93 -5.49
C GLN A 113 -26.39 -31.74 -6.54
N TYR A 114 -26.28 -30.72 -7.38
CA TYR A 114 -27.24 -30.45 -8.44
C TYR A 114 -27.19 -31.52 -9.55
N GLU A 115 -26.00 -31.96 -9.95
CA GLU A 115 -25.84 -33.06 -10.90
C GLU A 115 -26.51 -34.35 -10.41
N LEU A 116 -26.31 -34.71 -9.13
CA LEU A 116 -26.96 -35.87 -8.51
C LEU A 116 -28.50 -35.73 -8.49
N PHE A 117 -29.01 -34.53 -8.18
CA PHE A 117 -30.44 -34.25 -8.25
C PHE A 117 -30.97 -34.49 -9.67
N LEU A 118 -30.32 -33.94 -10.69
CA LEU A 118 -30.71 -34.13 -12.09
C LEU A 118 -30.72 -35.60 -12.51
N GLN A 119 -29.72 -36.40 -12.12
CA GLN A 119 -29.69 -37.83 -12.38
C GLN A 119 -30.86 -38.59 -11.74
N SER A 120 -31.25 -38.19 -10.51
CA SER A 120 -32.37 -38.82 -9.81
C SER A 120 -33.75 -38.38 -10.33
N LYS A 121 -33.83 -37.20 -10.97
CA LYS A 121 -35.08 -36.59 -11.44
C LYS A 121 -35.81 -37.49 -12.43
N ASP A 122 -35.09 -38.03 -13.42
CA ASP A 122 -35.72 -38.80 -14.50
C ASP A 122 -36.28 -40.13 -13.97
N SER A 123 -35.61 -40.77 -13.01
CA SER A 123 -36.12 -41.95 -12.31
C SER A 123 -37.39 -41.63 -11.52
N TYR A 124 -37.37 -40.54 -10.75
CA TYR A 124 -38.54 -40.11 -9.98
C TYR A 124 -39.75 -39.78 -10.88
N MET A 125 -39.51 -39.13 -12.03
CA MET A 125 -40.57 -38.83 -13.00
C MET A 125 -41.11 -40.10 -13.66
N ALA A 126 -40.25 -41.08 -13.95
CA ALA A 126 -40.68 -42.39 -14.48
C ALA A 126 -41.53 -43.17 -13.47
N ASP A 127 -41.12 -43.18 -12.19
CA ASP A 127 -41.87 -43.83 -11.11
C ASP A 127 -43.25 -43.19 -10.93
N LEU A 128 -43.35 -41.86 -11.00
CA LEU A 128 -44.62 -41.14 -10.94
C LEU A 128 -45.55 -41.48 -12.12
N GLU A 129 -45.03 -41.52 -13.35
CA GLU A 129 -45.84 -41.90 -14.52
C GLU A 129 -46.26 -43.38 -14.48
N SER A 130 -45.40 -44.26 -13.97
CA SER A 130 -45.73 -45.67 -13.73
C SER A 130 -46.85 -45.82 -12.69
N LEU A 131 -46.74 -45.10 -11.56
CA LEU A 131 -47.76 -45.09 -10.50
C LEU A 131 -49.11 -44.58 -11.02
N LYS A 132 -49.11 -43.47 -11.77
CA LYS A 132 -50.30 -42.91 -12.42
C LYS A 132 -50.93 -43.92 -13.39
N THR A 133 -50.12 -44.57 -14.22
CA THR A 133 -50.60 -45.57 -15.18
C THR A 133 -51.24 -46.76 -14.46
N THR A 134 -50.57 -47.28 -13.43
CA THR A 134 -51.05 -48.41 -12.62
C THR A 134 -52.37 -48.06 -11.92
N PHE A 135 -52.47 -46.86 -11.36
CA PHE A 135 -53.69 -46.38 -10.70
C PHE A 135 -54.86 -46.27 -11.68
N LEU A 136 -54.64 -45.68 -12.86
CA LEU A 136 -55.68 -45.56 -13.90
C LEU A 136 -56.16 -46.94 -14.37
N GLN A 137 -55.24 -47.87 -14.64
CA GLN A 137 -55.59 -49.25 -15.02
C GLN A 137 -56.40 -49.97 -13.94
N ALA A 138 -56.00 -49.84 -12.68
CA ALA A 138 -56.71 -50.42 -11.55
C ALA A 138 -58.15 -49.90 -11.43
N ILE A 139 -58.37 -48.60 -11.64
CA ILE A 139 -59.74 -48.04 -11.63
C ILE A 139 -60.55 -48.52 -12.84
N SER A 140 -59.97 -48.51 -14.04
CA SER A 140 -60.64 -48.98 -15.27
C SER A 140 -61.11 -50.44 -15.18
N GLY A 141 -60.39 -51.30 -14.44
CA GLY A 141 -60.77 -52.70 -14.19
C GLY A 141 -61.87 -52.92 -13.15
N THR A 142 -62.37 -51.86 -12.51
CA THR A 142 -63.43 -51.92 -11.49
C THR A 142 -64.73 -51.28 -11.98
N GLN A 143 -65.83 -51.45 -11.22
CA GLN A 143 -67.09 -50.72 -11.48
C GLN A 143 -67.00 -49.20 -11.24
N LEU A 144 -65.88 -48.69 -10.71
CA LEU A 144 -65.63 -47.24 -10.54
C LEU A 144 -65.36 -46.53 -11.87
N SER A 145 -65.01 -47.26 -12.94
CA SER A 145 -64.87 -46.71 -14.29
C SER A 145 -66.12 -45.94 -14.75
N ALA A 146 -67.31 -46.38 -14.35
CA ALA A 146 -68.60 -45.73 -14.65
C ALA A 146 -68.83 -44.41 -13.85
N TYR A 147 -68.08 -44.17 -12.78
CA TYR A 147 -68.14 -42.94 -11.99
C TYR A 147 -67.20 -41.85 -12.51
N ILE A 148 -66.13 -42.19 -13.22
CA ILE A 148 -65.20 -41.21 -13.83
C ILE A 148 -65.90 -40.37 -14.92
N THR A 149 -66.88 -40.93 -15.62
CA THR A 149 -67.66 -40.22 -16.65
C THR A 149 -68.80 -39.36 -16.09
N LYS A 150 -69.01 -39.33 -14.77
CA LYS A 150 -69.96 -38.41 -14.13
C LYS A 150 -69.29 -37.09 -13.81
N THR A 151 -69.98 -36.00 -14.11
CA THR A 151 -69.55 -34.58 -14.07
C THR A 151 -68.77 -34.18 -12.81
N GLU A 152 -69.01 -34.85 -11.69
CA GLU A 152 -68.39 -34.64 -10.38
C GLU A 152 -66.88 -34.98 -10.33
N PHE A 153 -66.37 -35.90 -11.18
CA PHE A 153 -64.93 -36.21 -11.27
C PHE A 153 -64.15 -35.26 -12.19
N VAL A 154 -64.82 -34.61 -13.14
CA VAL A 154 -64.21 -33.55 -13.98
C VAL A 154 -63.87 -32.33 -13.12
N ASP A 155 -64.73 -31.97 -12.18
CA ASP A 155 -64.47 -30.91 -11.20
C ASP A 155 -63.29 -31.25 -10.29
N LEU A 156 -63.19 -32.51 -9.84
CA LEU A 156 -62.07 -32.96 -9.01
C LEU A 156 -60.74 -32.98 -9.77
N THR A 157 -60.76 -33.40 -11.04
CA THR A 157 -59.57 -33.40 -11.91
C THR A 157 -59.09 -31.97 -12.15
N ARG A 158 -60.01 -31.04 -12.45
CA ARG A 158 -59.71 -29.61 -12.62
C ARG A 158 -59.14 -28.99 -11.34
N ALA A 159 -59.73 -29.28 -10.18
CA ALA A 159 -59.24 -28.78 -8.89
C ALA A 159 -57.84 -29.32 -8.55
N MET A 160 -57.53 -30.54 -8.99
CA MET A 160 -56.22 -31.16 -8.79
C MET A 160 -55.17 -30.58 -9.75
N GLU A 161 -55.50 -30.36 -11.02
CA GLU A 161 -54.66 -29.63 -11.97
C GLU A 161 -54.38 -28.20 -11.49
N GLU A 162 -55.39 -27.50 -10.97
CA GLU A 162 -55.24 -26.14 -10.42
C GLU A 162 -54.31 -26.13 -9.20
N LYS A 163 -54.43 -27.11 -8.29
CA LYS A 163 -53.48 -27.26 -7.17
C LYS A 163 -52.05 -27.57 -7.62
N VAL A 164 -51.88 -28.42 -8.63
CA VAL A 164 -50.55 -28.74 -9.18
C VAL A 164 -49.93 -27.51 -9.84
N ASN A 165 -50.68 -26.78 -10.66
CA ASN A 165 -50.21 -25.56 -11.32
C ASN A 165 -49.86 -24.45 -10.30
N ASN A 166 -50.66 -24.31 -9.24
CA ASN A 166 -50.37 -23.38 -8.14
C ASN A 166 -49.08 -23.79 -7.40
N ALA A 167 -48.88 -25.08 -7.14
CA ALA A 167 -47.66 -25.57 -6.50
C ALA A 167 -46.42 -25.37 -7.37
N ILE A 168 -46.52 -25.59 -8.68
CA ILE A 168 -45.44 -25.30 -9.66
C ILE A 168 -45.12 -23.80 -9.64
N THR A 169 -46.13 -22.94 -9.74
CA THR A 169 -45.96 -21.47 -9.71
C THR A 169 -45.31 -21.01 -8.41
N ASP A 170 -45.70 -21.58 -7.26
CA ASP A 170 -45.11 -21.23 -5.97
C ASP A 170 -43.63 -21.66 -5.86
N LEU A 171 -43.28 -22.83 -6.43
CA LEU A 171 -41.90 -23.29 -6.55
C LEU A 171 -41.07 -22.39 -7.48
N GLU A 172 -41.60 -21.98 -8.63
CA GLU A 172 -40.94 -21.04 -9.54
C GLU A 172 -40.69 -19.68 -8.88
N ASN A 173 -41.68 -19.15 -8.15
CA ASN A 173 -41.53 -17.91 -7.40
C ASN A 173 -40.48 -18.02 -6.29
N LYS A 174 -40.49 -19.11 -5.52
CA LYS A 174 -39.47 -19.37 -4.49
C LYS A 174 -38.07 -19.47 -5.10
N ASN A 175 -37.93 -20.13 -6.25
CA ASN A 175 -36.66 -20.25 -6.95
C ASN A 175 -36.18 -18.87 -7.47
N LYS A 176 -37.09 -18.06 -8.02
CA LYS A 176 -36.79 -16.68 -8.45
C LYS A 176 -36.29 -15.82 -7.30
N VAL A 177 -37.00 -15.83 -6.16
CA VAL A 177 -36.61 -15.08 -4.95
C VAL A 177 -35.25 -15.55 -4.41
N PHE A 178 -34.97 -16.85 -4.44
CA PHE A 178 -33.67 -17.40 -4.03
C PHE A 178 -32.54 -16.88 -4.92
N ILE A 179 -32.73 -16.86 -6.25
CA ILE A 179 -31.76 -16.34 -7.22
C ILE A 179 -31.55 -14.83 -7.03
N GLU A 180 -32.62 -14.04 -6.88
CA GLU A 180 -32.54 -12.60 -6.66
C GLU A 180 -31.81 -12.26 -5.35
N ASN A 181 -32.10 -12.96 -4.26
CA ASN A 181 -31.44 -12.75 -2.97
C ASN A 181 -29.94 -13.08 -3.03
N ASN A 182 -29.56 -14.19 -3.67
CA ASN A 182 -28.14 -14.54 -3.82
C ASN A 182 -27.42 -13.57 -4.76
N SER A 183 -28.06 -13.12 -5.83
CA SER A 183 -27.49 -12.12 -6.75
C SER A 183 -27.27 -10.78 -6.05
N ASN A 184 -28.24 -10.32 -5.25
CA ASN A 184 -28.12 -9.11 -4.45
C ASN A 184 -27.07 -9.22 -3.34
N PHE A 185 -26.94 -10.40 -2.71
CA PHE A 185 -25.88 -10.65 -1.73
C PHE A 185 -24.50 -10.54 -2.36
N LEU A 186 -24.30 -11.14 -3.55
CA LEU A 186 -23.05 -11.04 -4.30
C LEU A 186 -22.75 -9.59 -4.74
N ALA A 187 -23.74 -8.88 -5.30
CA ALA A 187 -23.58 -7.49 -5.71
C ALA A 187 -23.25 -6.55 -4.53
N LYS A 188 -23.90 -6.75 -3.38
CA LYS A 188 -23.65 -5.97 -2.17
C LYS A 188 -22.27 -6.26 -1.57
N LYS A 189 -21.81 -7.51 -1.63
CA LYS A 189 -20.47 -7.91 -1.19
C LYS A 189 -19.36 -7.33 -2.09
N ILE A 190 -19.59 -7.25 -3.40
CA ILE A 190 -18.70 -6.56 -4.35
C ILE A 190 -18.65 -5.05 -4.08
N MET A 191 -19.79 -4.40 -3.81
CA MET A 191 -19.82 -2.97 -3.50
C MET A 191 -19.21 -2.60 -2.14
N ILE A 192 -19.30 -3.48 -1.13
CA ILE A 192 -18.71 -3.23 0.21
C ILE A 192 -17.21 -3.57 0.25
N GLY A 193 -16.74 -4.47 -0.62
CA GLY A 193 -15.32 -4.79 -0.81
C GLY A 193 -14.62 -3.95 -1.89
N GLY A 194 -15.25 -2.89 -2.38
CA GLY A 194 -14.69 -2.00 -3.40
C GLY A 194 -13.64 -1.05 -2.84
N ILE A 195 -12.38 -1.35 -3.15
CA ILE A 195 -11.35 -0.36 -3.51
C ILE A 195 -11.74 0.27 -4.84
#